data_AF-A0A7Y3C1G2-F1
#
_entry.id   AF-A0A7Y3C1G2-F1
#
_cell.length_a   1.000
_cell.length_b   1.000
_cell.length_c   1.000
_cell.angle_alpha   90.00
_cell.angle_beta   90.00
_cell.angle_gamma   90.00
#
_symmetry.space_group_name_H-M   'P 1'
#
loop_
_entity.id
_entity.type
_entity.pdbx_description
1 polymer ?
#
loop_
_entity_poly.entity_id
_entity_poly.type
_entity_poly.pdbx_seq_one_letter_code
_entity_poly.pdbx_strand_id
1 'polypeptide(L)'
;MSGAAAGLWWRLAWRNLWRNKRRTLLTASALSFGFVASVLMIGLAGGVVEQMVRNGTEIVTGQIQIHDGEFLPERGIHDTLGKDSGVDLAVLLGAVDEIPNVVGAAPRVYGGGLVSSGDETVGASLMGIDP
;
A
#
# COMPACT_ATOMS: atom_id res chain seq x y z
N MET A 1 -49.92 -15.38 -19.98
CA MET A 1 -50.73 -14.91 -18.83
C MET A 1 -49.91 -14.59 -17.56
N SER A 2 -48.56 -14.63 -17.58
CA SER A 2 -47.73 -14.40 -16.37
C SER A 2 -47.37 -12.93 -16.07
N GLY A 3 -47.36 -12.04 -17.07
CA GLY A 3 -46.94 -10.64 -16.88
C GLY A 3 -47.92 -9.77 -16.09
N ALA A 4 -49.24 -10.01 -16.23
CA ALA A 4 -50.27 -9.23 -15.54
C ALA A 4 -50.30 -9.51 -14.01
N ALA A 5 -50.03 -10.76 -13.63
CA ALA A 5 -49.92 -11.14 -12.22
C ALA A 5 -48.69 -10.47 -11.55
N ALA A 6 -47.54 -10.44 -12.23
CA ALA A 6 -46.34 -9.78 -11.72
C ALA A 6 -46.55 -8.28 -11.46
N GLY A 7 -47.23 -7.57 -12.37
CA GLY A 7 -47.56 -6.15 -12.19
C GLY A 7 -48.51 -5.89 -11.01
N LEU A 8 -49.44 -6.81 -10.75
CA LEU A 8 -50.34 -6.75 -9.59
C LEU A 8 -49.57 -6.95 -8.28
N TRP A 9 -48.71 -7.97 -8.20
CA TRP A 9 -47.89 -8.24 -7.02
C TRP A 9 -46.96 -7.07 -6.68
N TRP A 10 -46.32 -6.45 -7.69
CA TRP A 10 -45.47 -5.28 -7.51
C TRP A 10 -46.24 -4.09 -6.93
N ARG A 11 -47.42 -3.78 -7.48
CA ARG A 11 -48.29 -2.70 -6.99
C ARG A 11 -48.76 -2.94 -5.56
N LEU A 12 -49.10 -4.18 -5.22
CA LEU A 12 -49.51 -4.56 -3.87
C LEU A 12 -48.34 -4.44 -2.87
N ALA A 13 -47.15 -4.92 -3.24
CA ALA A 13 -45.95 -4.81 -2.41
C ALA A 13 -45.58 -3.34 -2.14
N TRP A 14 -45.58 -2.48 -3.17
CA TRP A 14 -45.27 -1.06 -3.02
C TRP A 14 -46.25 -0.32 -2.10
N ARG A 15 -47.57 -0.56 -2.27
CA ARG A 15 -48.59 -0.01 -1.38
C ARG A 15 -48.43 -0.54 0.05
N ASN A 16 -48.00 -1.79 0.23
CA ASN A 16 -47.79 -2.37 1.55
C ASN A 16 -46.63 -1.69 2.31
N LEU A 17 -45.50 -1.46 1.63
CA LEU A 17 -44.35 -0.75 2.18
C LEU A 17 -44.71 0.68 2.60
N TRP A 18 -45.45 1.40 1.75
CA TRP A 18 -45.90 2.77 2.02
C TRP A 18 -46.95 2.88 3.13
N ARG A 19 -47.68 1.79 3.42
CA ARG A 19 -48.70 1.76 4.49
C ARG A 19 -48.07 1.65 5.88
N ASN A 20 -46.88 1.06 6.01
CA ASN A 20 -46.19 0.91 7.29
C ASN A 20 -44.76 1.47 7.26
N LYS A 21 -44.67 2.76 6.90
CA LYS A 21 -43.41 3.48 6.64
C LYS A 21 -42.38 3.34 7.74
N ARG A 22 -42.77 3.37 9.02
CA ARG A 22 -41.85 3.27 10.15
C ARG A 22 -41.10 1.92 10.17
N ARG A 23 -41.82 0.81 10.00
CA ARG A 23 -41.23 -0.54 10.00
C ARG A 23 -40.34 -0.76 8.77
N THR A 24 -40.80 -0.30 7.61
CA THR A 24 -40.04 -0.38 6.37
C THR A 24 -38.76 0.46 6.45
N LEU A 25 -38.82 1.66 7.02
CA LEU A 25 -37.65 2.52 7.12
C LEU A 25 -36.61 1.96 8.10
N LEU A 26 -37.02 1.41 9.26
CA LEU A 26 -36.09 0.77 10.19
C LEU A 26 -35.33 -0.40 9.57
N THR A 27 -36.04 -1.29 8.85
CA THR A 27 -35.42 -2.45 8.19
C THR A 27 -34.56 -2.04 7.01
N ALA A 28 -35.05 -1.14 6.15
CA ALA A 28 -34.28 -0.64 5.01
C ALA A 28 -33.01 0.11 5.45
N SER A 29 -33.07 0.91 6.50
CA SER A 29 -31.90 1.62 7.04
C SER A 29 -30.87 0.65 7.62
N ALA A 30 -31.31 -0.39 8.34
CA ALA A 30 -30.39 -1.41 8.87
C ALA A 30 -29.65 -2.15 7.74
N LEU A 31 -30.37 -2.58 6.70
CA LEU A 31 -29.75 -3.20 5.52
C LEU A 31 -28.81 -2.24 4.79
N SER A 32 -29.25 -1.00 4.56
CA SER A 32 -28.46 0.01 3.85
C SER A 32 -27.17 0.33 4.61
N PHE A 33 -27.24 0.47 5.93
CA PHE A 33 -26.06 0.72 6.76
C PHE A 33 -25.06 -0.43 6.65
N GLY A 34 -25.51 -1.69 6.78
CA GLY A 34 -24.65 -2.86 6.63
C GLY A 34 -24.00 -2.91 5.24
N PHE A 35 -24.78 -2.66 4.19
CA PHE A 35 -24.28 -2.65 2.81
C PHE A 35 -23.24 -1.55 2.58
N VAL A 36 -23.50 -0.32 3.04
CA VAL A 36 -22.55 0.79 2.95
C VAL A 36 -21.25 0.45 3.69
N ALA A 37 -21.35 -0.09 4.90
CA ALA A 37 -20.17 -0.52 5.67
C ALA A 37 -19.36 -1.59 4.93
N SER A 38 -20.01 -2.57 4.30
CA SER A 38 -19.35 -3.59 3.48
C SER A 38 -18.63 -2.98 2.27
N VAL A 39 -19.30 -2.10 1.51
CA VAL A 39 -18.71 -1.44 0.34
C VAL A 39 -17.51 -0.59 0.75
N LEU A 40 -17.62 0.16 1.84
CA LEU A 40 -16.51 0.96 2.39
C LEU A 40 -15.33 0.08 2.81
N MET A 41 -15.57 -1.03 3.50
CA MET A 41 -14.50 -1.96 3.85
C MET A 41 -13.80 -2.54 2.64
N ILE A 42 -14.55 -2.91 1.59
CA ILE A 42 -13.96 -3.43 0.35
C ILE A 42 -13.09 -2.36 -0.32
N GLY A 43 -13.59 -1.12 -0.43
CA GLY A 43 -12.84 -0.01 -0.99
C GLY A 43 -11.58 0.31 -0.19
N LEU A 44 -11.68 0.32 1.15
CA LEU A 44 -10.55 0.56 2.03
C LEU A 44 -9.50 -0.56 1.94
N ALA A 45 -9.93 -1.83 1.94
CA ALA A 45 -9.02 -2.96 1.77
C ALA A 45 -8.28 -2.91 0.43
N GLY A 46 -8.98 -2.57 -0.65
CA GLY A 46 -8.37 -2.37 -1.97
C GLY A 46 -7.36 -1.23 -1.97
N GLY A 47 -7.71 -0.09 -1.38
CA GLY A 47 -6.82 1.07 -1.28
C GLY A 47 -5.57 0.78 -0.45
N VAL A 48 -5.70 0.04 0.66
CA VAL A 48 -4.55 -0.39 1.48
C VAL A 48 -3.61 -1.26 0.65
N VAL A 49 -4.13 -2.24 -0.11
CA VAL A 49 -3.31 -3.10 -0.96
C VAL A 49 -2.59 -2.29 -2.04
N GLU A 50 -3.29 -1.40 -2.73
CA GLU A 50 -2.69 -0.56 -3.78
C GLU A 50 -1.60 0.36 -3.20
N GLN A 51 -1.86 0.94 -2.03
CA GLN A 51 -0.89 1.78 -1.33
C GLN A 51 0.32 0.97 -0.85
N MET A 52 0.14 -0.26 -0.38
CA MET A 52 1.26 -1.15 -0.02
C MET A 52 2.13 -1.47 -1.23
N VAL A 53 1.53 -1.77 -2.38
CA VAL A 53 2.28 -2.01 -3.63
C VAL A 53 3.05 -0.76 -4.03
N ARG A 54 2.37 0.39 -4.10
CA ARG A 54 2.97 1.67 -4.47
C ARG A 54 4.13 2.06 -3.54
N ASN A 55 3.92 1.99 -2.23
CA ASN A 55 4.95 2.30 -1.25
C ASN A 55 6.13 1.32 -1.33
N GLY A 56 5.84 0.03 -1.55
CA GLY A 56 6.88 -0.99 -1.72
C GLY A 56 7.78 -0.67 -2.90
N THR A 57 7.20 -0.35 -4.07
CA THR A 57 7.93 -0.15 -5.32
C THR A 57 8.53 1.25 -5.47
N GLU A 58 7.83 2.30 -5.03
CA GLU A 58 8.25 3.69 -5.24
C GLU A 58 9.13 4.21 -4.10
N ILE A 59 8.84 3.82 -2.85
CA ILE A 59 9.48 4.43 -1.68
C ILE A 59 10.59 3.53 -1.12
N VAL A 60 10.29 2.27 -0.86
CA VAL A 60 11.18 1.42 -0.04
C VAL A 60 12.29 0.79 -0.86
N THR A 61 11.97 0.23 -2.03
CA THR A 61 12.93 -0.59 -2.78
C THR A 61 13.47 0.08 -4.04
N GLY A 62 12.73 1.01 -4.65
CA GLY A 62 12.96 1.30 -6.07
C GLY A 62 12.62 0.08 -6.93
N GLN A 63 12.54 0.23 -8.24
CA GLN A 63 12.16 -0.89 -9.11
C GLN A 63 13.19 -2.03 -9.09
N ILE A 64 14.47 -1.70 -8.82
CA ILE A 64 15.60 -2.62 -8.78
C ILE A 64 16.55 -2.19 -7.65
N GLN A 65 17.06 -3.17 -6.88
CA GLN A 65 18.15 -2.94 -5.92
C GLN A 65 19.34 -3.82 -6.25
N ILE A 66 20.53 -3.26 -6.08
CA ILE A 66 21.81 -3.95 -6.20
C ILE A 66 22.41 -3.99 -4.80
N HIS A 67 22.80 -5.18 -4.35
CA HIS A 67 23.37 -5.40 -3.03
C HIS A 67 24.61 -6.28 -3.12
N ASP A 68 25.45 -6.22 -2.10
CA ASP A 68 26.50 -7.23 -1.92
C ASP A 68 25.89 -8.62 -1.76
N GLY A 69 26.61 -9.66 -2.19
CA GLY A 69 26.13 -11.04 -2.15
C GLY A 69 25.89 -11.56 -0.72
N GLU A 70 26.60 -11.01 0.26
CA GLU A 70 26.45 -11.34 1.69
C GLU A 70 25.43 -10.45 2.41
N PHE A 71 24.93 -9.39 1.76
CA PHE A 71 24.00 -8.44 2.38
C PHE A 71 22.67 -9.06 2.79
N LEU A 72 22.22 -10.14 2.14
CA LEU A 72 21.00 -10.85 2.50
C LEU A 72 21.34 -12.25 3.02
N PRO A 73 20.69 -12.72 4.11
CA PRO A 73 19.53 -12.10 4.79
C PRO A 73 19.86 -11.14 5.94
N GLU A 74 21.09 -11.13 6.50
CA GLU A 74 21.42 -10.43 7.74
C GLU A 74 21.42 -8.89 7.64
N ARG A 75 21.55 -8.31 6.43
CA ARG A 75 21.60 -6.87 6.16
C ARG A 75 22.66 -6.15 6.99
N GLY A 76 23.85 -6.72 7.03
CA GLY A 76 24.98 -6.13 7.73
C GLY A 76 25.33 -4.75 7.14
N ILE A 77 25.53 -3.77 8.02
CA ILE A 77 25.92 -2.40 7.61
C ILE A 77 27.28 -2.35 6.89
N HIS A 78 28.09 -3.40 7.06
CA HIS A 78 29.41 -3.55 6.45
C HIS A 78 29.40 -4.32 5.13
N ASP A 79 28.25 -4.90 4.75
CA ASP A 79 28.09 -5.66 3.50
C ASP A 79 27.68 -4.69 2.39
N THR A 80 28.61 -3.80 2.07
CA THR A 80 28.42 -2.71 1.11
C THR A 80 28.96 -3.05 -0.26
N LEU A 81 28.37 -2.46 -1.29
CA LEU A 81 28.91 -2.53 -2.66
C LEU A 81 30.30 -1.89 -2.68
N GLY A 82 31.32 -2.69 -3.01
CA GLY A 82 32.70 -2.23 -3.17
C GLY A 82 33.66 -2.52 -2.02
N LYS A 83 33.20 -3.18 -0.94
CA LYS A 83 33.96 -3.63 0.26
C LYS A 83 35.47 -3.72 0.07
N ASP A 84 35.99 -4.90 -0.30
CA ASP A 84 37.42 -5.16 -0.52
C ASP A 84 37.79 -5.09 -2.02
N SER A 85 36.79 -5.06 -2.90
CA SER A 85 36.92 -5.23 -4.36
C SER A 85 37.04 -3.91 -5.14
N GLY A 86 36.88 -2.75 -4.49
CA GLY A 86 37.15 -1.45 -5.10
C GLY A 86 36.16 -1.06 -6.21
N VAL A 87 34.92 -1.57 -6.16
CA VAL A 87 33.86 -1.10 -7.07
C VAL A 87 33.60 0.38 -6.76
N ASP A 88 34.02 1.25 -7.67
CA ASP A 88 33.74 2.67 -7.59
C ASP A 88 32.25 2.90 -7.84
N LEU A 89 31.55 3.32 -6.78
CA LEU A 89 30.13 3.58 -6.80
C LEU A 89 29.76 4.65 -7.85
N ALA A 90 30.63 5.63 -8.11
CA ALA A 90 30.39 6.65 -9.12
C ALA A 90 30.40 6.06 -10.54
N VAL A 91 31.29 5.10 -10.79
CA VAL A 91 31.33 4.37 -12.07
C VAL A 91 30.10 3.49 -12.24
N LEU A 92 29.68 2.79 -11.18
CA LEU A 92 28.47 1.98 -11.19
C LEU A 92 27.22 2.83 -11.49
N LEU A 93 27.05 3.96 -10.79
CA LEU A 93 25.92 4.87 -10.99
C LEU A 93 25.93 5.45 -12.41
N GLY A 94 27.08 5.88 -12.90
CA GLY A 94 27.22 6.38 -14.28
C GLY A 94 26.81 5.33 -15.33
N ALA A 95 27.21 4.07 -15.14
CA ALA A 95 26.81 2.98 -16.04
C ALA A 95 25.31 2.68 -15.99
N VAL A 96 24.66 2.87 -14.83
CA VAL A 96 23.21 2.66 -14.67
C VAL A 96 22.42 3.79 -15.31
N ASP A 97 22.86 5.04 -15.18
CA ASP A 97 22.21 6.20 -15.79
C ASP A 97 22.24 6.18 -17.33
N GLU A 98 23.19 5.46 -17.94
CA GLU A 98 23.27 5.26 -19.39
C GLU A 98 22.22 4.24 -19.92
N ILE A 99 21.58 3.46 -19.04
CA ILE A 99 20.64 2.42 -19.46
C ILE A 99 19.30 3.05 -19.91
N PRO A 100 18.81 2.74 -21.13
CA PRO A 100 17.52 3.25 -21.59
C PRO A 100 16.37 2.88 -20.64
N ASN A 101 15.52 3.85 -20.35
CA ASN A 101 14.37 3.76 -19.41
C ASN A 101 14.72 3.79 -17.91
N VAL A 102 16.00 3.95 -17.53
CA VAL A 102 16.33 4.32 -16.15
C VAL A 102 16.00 5.80 -15.96
N VAL A 103 15.15 6.10 -14.98
CA VAL A 103 14.74 7.48 -14.65
C VAL A 103 15.71 8.13 -13.65
N GLY A 104 16.43 7.31 -12.88
CA GLY A 104 17.49 7.72 -11.98
C GLY A 104 17.96 6.58 -11.08
N ALA A 105 19.17 6.70 -10.57
CA ALA A 105 19.77 5.80 -9.60
C ALA A 105 20.34 6.60 -8.42
N ALA A 106 20.12 6.10 -7.20
CA ALA A 106 20.61 6.74 -5.99
C ALA A 106 21.22 5.69 -5.06
N PRO A 107 22.44 5.90 -4.54
CA PRO A 107 23.03 5.01 -3.57
C PRO A 107 22.29 5.12 -2.23
N ARG A 108 22.16 3.98 -1.54
CA ARG A 108 21.43 3.87 -0.28
C ARG A 108 22.23 3.09 0.74
N VAL A 109 22.18 3.52 2.00
CA VAL A 109 22.73 2.78 3.14
C VAL A 109 21.64 2.61 4.20
N TYR A 110 21.60 1.43 4.81
CA TYR A 110 20.67 1.11 5.90
C TYR A 110 21.47 0.75 7.14
N GLY A 111 21.01 1.23 8.31
CA GLY A 111 21.64 0.92 9.58
C GLY A 111 20.65 0.97 10.74
N GLY A 112 20.95 0.23 11.80
CA GLY A 112 20.27 0.42 13.09
C GLY A 112 21.00 1.47 13.91
N GLY A 113 20.26 2.31 14.63
CA GLY A 113 20.83 3.31 15.52
C GLY A 113 19.90 3.64 16.68
N LEU A 114 20.39 4.47 17.61
CA LEU A 114 19.57 5.08 18.64
C LEU A 114 19.34 6.54 18.26
N VAL A 115 18.08 6.96 18.29
CA VAL A 115 17.69 8.35 18.14
C VAL A 115 17.25 8.85 19.52
N SER A 116 17.86 9.94 19.97
CA SER A 116 17.55 10.55 21.26
C SER A 116 17.03 11.96 21.07
N SER A 117 16.02 12.32 21.87
CA SER A 117 15.46 13.67 21.94
C SER A 117 15.07 13.96 23.39
N GLY A 118 15.75 14.92 24.03
CA GLY A 118 15.58 15.19 25.45
C GLY A 118 15.97 13.98 26.30
N ASP A 119 15.08 13.54 27.17
CA ASP A 119 15.31 12.41 28.07
C ASP A 119 14.87 11.05 27.48
N GLU A 120 14.36 11.04 26.24
CA GLU A 120 13.94 9.80 25.57
C GLU A 120 14.97 9.32 24.56
N THR A 121 15.20 8.01 24.52
CA THR A 121 16.05 7.32 23.54
C THR A 121 15.30 6.12 23.00
N VAL A 122 15.20 6.03 21.67
CA VAL A 122 14.53 4.93 20.98
C VAL A 122 15.44 4.31 19.93
N GLY A 123 15.30 3.01 19.71
CA GLY A 123 15.89 2.35 18.55
C GLY A 123 15.20 2.78 17.27
N ALA A 124 15.98 3.09 16.24
CA ALA A 124 15.49 3.48 14.93
C ALA A 124 16.27 2.76 13.82
N SER A 125 15.58 2.48 12.72
CA SER A 125 16.23 2.16 11.46
C SER A 125 16.51 3.46 10.72
N LEU A 126 17.78 3.68 10.39
CA LEU A 126 18.29 4.84 9.68
C LEU A 126 18.51 4.45 8.22
N MET A 127 18.09 5.34 7.32
CA MET A 127 18.28 5.19 5.88
C MET A 127 18.97 6.46 5.37
N GLY A 128 20.20 6.30 4.87
CA GLY A 128 20.91 7.34 4.13
C GLY A 128 20.67 7.18 2.63
N ILE A 129 20.43 8.29 1.94
CA ILE A 129 20.27 8.37 0.49
C ILE A 129 20.96 9.62 -0.02
N ASP A 130 21.65 9.51 -1.16
CA ASP A 130 22.19 10.65 -1.89
C ASP A 130 21.35 10.80 -3.19
N PRO A 131 20.46 11.82 -3.27
CA PRO A 131 19.46 11.94 -4.33
C PRO A 131 19.99 12.47 -5.66
#